data_AF-A0A9D1SH86-F1
#
_entry.id   AF-A0A9D1SH86-F1
#
_cell.length_a   1.000
_cell.length_b   1.000
_cell.length_c   1.000
_cell.angle_alpha   90.00
_cell.angle_beta   90.00
_cell.angle_gamma   90.00
#
_symmetry.space_group_name_H-M   'P 1'
#
loop_
_entity.id
_entity.type
_entity.pdbx_description
1 polymer ?
#
loop_
_entity_poly.entity_id
_entity_poly.type
_entity_poly.pdbx_seq_one_letter_code
_entity_poly.pdbx_strand_id
1 'polypeptide(L)'
;AAAATVGAAKLLGNGDPKILSAVLSEAGADCAFQASGADCALATGLGEKLVPMEFPKLYTAFCSTSDEADSGKVYEVYDITGGAGGSIEKFKEDLLPFNSLEVAAVALKPGILSARRALTDAGYERVVMTGSGAGYIGFTADEESHRKNYSALIKIAAERGLKIYDFTEVENER
;
A
#
# COMPACT_ATOMS: atom_id res chain seq x y z
N ALA A 1 -9.78 -12.25 2.75
CA ALA A 1 -11.17 -12.62 2.42
C ALA A 1 -11.30 -13.05 0.95
N ALA A 2 -10.92 -12.19 0.00
CA ALA A 2 -11.05 -12.47 -1.43
C ALA A 2 -10.48 -13.82 -1.88
N ALA A 3 -9.24 -14.15 -1.52
CA ALA A 3 -8.62 -15.44 -1.90
C ALA A 3 -9.41 -16.66 -1.41
N ALA A 4 -9.97 -16.60 -0.20
CA ALA A 4 -10.80 -17.67 0.37
C ALA A 4 -12.12 -17.81 -0.39
N THR A 5 -12.79 -16.70 -0.70
CA THR A 5 -14.05 -16.70 -1.47
C THR A 5 -13.84 -17.21 -2.90
N VAL A 6 -12.76 -16.79 -3.58
CA VAL A 6 -12.39 -17.27 -4.92
C VAL A 6 -12.10 -18.78 -4.88
N GLY A 7 -11.37 -19.25 -3.86
CA GLY A 7 -11.09 -20.67 -3.66
C GLY A 7 -12.36 -21.50 -3.44
N ALA A 8 -13.25 -21.02 -2.56
CA ALA A 8 -14.53 -21.69 -2.28
C ALA A 8 -15.44 -21.74 -3.51
N ALA A 9 -15.55 -20.64 -4.26
CA ALA A 9 -16.33 -20.59 -5.50
C ALA A 9 -15.86 -21.61 -6.54
N LYS A 10 -14.52 -21.78 -6.67
CA LYS A 10 -13.93 -22.81 -7.53
C LYS A 10 -14.28 -24.22 -7.07
N LEU A 11 -14.17 -24.50 -5.77
CA LEU A 11 -14.48 -25.82 -5.20
C LEU A 11 -15.97 -26.19 -5.34
N LEU A 12 -16.86 -25.20 -5.26
CA LEU A 12 -18.31 -25.39 -5.30
C LEU A 12 -18.90 -25.33 -6.73
N GLY A 13 -18.08 -25.10 -7.75
CA GLY A 13 -18.54 -24.95 -9.14
C GLY A 13 -19.34 -23.68 -9.43
N ASN A 14 -19.39 -22.73 -8.48
CA ASN A 14 -20.15 -21.47 -8.57
C ASN A 14 -19.21 -20.28 -8.79
N GLY A 15 -18.50 -20.31 -9.91
CA GLY A 15 -17.46 -19.35 -10.26
C GLY A 15 -17.90 -18.19 -11.15
N ASP A 16 -19.19 -17.83 -11.20
CA ASP A 16 -19.62 -16.68 -12.03
C ASP A 16 -18.85 -15.42 -11.57
N PRO A 17 -17.95 -14.88 -12.41
CA PRO A 17 -17.11 -13.76 -12.02
C PRO A 17 -17.90 -12.50 -11.64
N LYS A 18 -19.11 -12.32 -12.20
CA LYS A 18 -19.96 -11.16 -11.92
C LYS A 18 -20.55 -11.22 -10.51
N ILE A 19 -21.04 -12.38 -10.11
CA ILE A 19 -21.59 -12.59 -8.77
C ILE A 19 -20.46 -12.49 -7.74
N LEU A 20 -19.31 -13.10 -8.02
CA LEU A 20 -18.15 -13.06 -7.15
C LEU A 20 -17.63 -11.63 -6.94
N SER A 21 -17.55 -10.85 -8.02
CA SER A 21 -17.15 -9.44 -7.95
C SER A 21 -18.14 -8.60 -7.15
N ALA A 22 -19.46 -8.80 -7.31
CA ALA A 22 -20.48 -8.09 -6.55
C ALA A 22 -20.36 -8.37 -5.04
N VAL A 23 -20.28 -9.66 -4.65
CA VAL A 23 -20.15 -10.08 -3.25
C VAL A 23 -18.85 -9.54 -2.62
N LEU A 24 -17.74 -9.59 -3.36
CA LEU A 24 -16.45 -9.10 -2.84
C LEU A 24 -16.38 -7.59 -2.74
N SER A 25 -17.09 -6.85 -3.60
CA SER A 25 -17.18 -5.39 -3.50
C SER A 25 -17.95 -4.96 -2.25
N GLU A 26 -18.95 -5.75 -1.82
CA GLU A 26 -19.67 -5.52 -0.55
C GLU A 26 -18.80 -5.80 0.69
N ALA A 27 -17.87 -6.76 0.59
CA ALA A 27 -16.94 -7.08 1.68
C ALA A 27 -15.85 -6.00 1.88
N GLY A 28 -15.55 -5.21 0.84
CA GLY A 28 -14.65 -4.06 0.90
C GLY A 28 -13.92 -3.82 -0.43
N ALA A 29 -13.56 -2.56 -0.69
CA ALA A 29 -12.92 -2.16 -1.94
C ALA A 29 -11.63 -2.95 -2.25
N ASP A 30 -10.81 -3.24 -1.23
CA ASP A 30 -9.57 -4.01 -1.41
C ASP A 30 -9.80 -5.48 -1.80
N CYS A 31 -10.98 -6.04 -1.51
CA CYS A 31 -11.33 -7.39 -1.92
C CYS A 31 -11.58 -7.50 -3.42
N ALA A 32 -12.11 -6.44 -4.04
CA ALA A 32 -12.28 -6.39 -5.49
C ALA A 32 -10.92 -6.46 -6.21
N PHE A 33 -9.91 -5.74 -5.69
CA PHE A 33 -8.56 -5.77 -6.26
C PHE A 33 -7.91 -7.14 -6.14
N GLN A 34 -7.95 -7.74 -4.95
CA GLN A 34 -7.39 -9.07 -4.71
C GLN A 34 -8.01 -10.16 -5.59
N ALA A 35 -9.29 -10.06 -5.93
CA ALA A 35 -9.97 -11.03 -6.80
C ALA A 35 -9.78 -10.77 -8.29
N SER A 36 -9.38 -9.56 -8.69
CA SER A 36 -9.11 -9.24 -10.10
C SER A 36 -7.94 -10.05 -10.66
N GLY A 37 -6.99 -10.46 -9.80
CA GLY A 37 -5.75 -11.11 -10.20
C GLY A 37 -4.77 -10.19 -10.93
N ALA A 38 -5.06 -8.88 -11.00
CA ALA A 38 -4.16 -7.90 -11.59
C ALA A 38 -2.99 -7.61 -10.65
N ASP A 39 -1.79 -7.48 -11.20
CA ASP A 39 -0.60 -7.07 -10.44
C ASP A 39 -0.65 -5.57 -10.09
N CYS A 40 -1.27 -4.76 -10.94
CA CYS A 40 -1.50 -3.33 -10.72
C CYS A 40 -2.81 -2.88 -11.40
N ALA A 41 -3.55 -1.99 -10.75
CA ALA A 41 -4.77 -1.40 -11.28
C ALA A 41 -4.95 0.03 -10.80
N LEU A 42 -5.51 0.87 -11.68
CA LEU A 42 -6.08 2.16 -11.30
C LEU A 42 -7.44 1.90 -10.66
N ALA A 43 -7.55 2.24 -9.38
CA ALA A 43 -8.80 2.18 -8.63
C ALA A 43 -9.50 3.54 -8.60
N THR A 44 -10.81 3.56 -8.83
CA THR A 44 -11.67 4.75 -8.76
C THR A 44 -12.94 4.47 -7.97
N GLY A 45 -13.75 5.50 -7.69
CA GLY A 45 -14.87 5.38 -6.75
C GLY A 45 -14.36 5.38 -5.30
N LEU A 46 -14.80 4.41 -4.51
CA LEU A 46 -14.23 4.07 -3.20
C LEU A 46 -13.06 3.07 -3.31
N GLY A 47 -12.65 2.74 -4.53
CA GLY A 47 -11.61 1.76 -4.84
C GLY A 47 -12.15 0.47 -5.49
N GLU A 48 -13.47 0.37 -5.67
CA GLU A 48 -14.14 -0.81 -6.21
C GLU A 48 -14.09 -0.90 -7.74
N LYS A 49 -13.87 0.22 -8.43
CA LYS A 49 -13.80 0.27 -9.91
C LYS A 49 -12.36 0.21 -10.36
N LEU A 50 -11.98 -0.93 -10.92
CA LEU A 50 -10.60 -1.24 -11.27
C LEU A 50 -10.38 -1.24 -12.78
N VAL A 51 -9.35 -0.53 -13.21
CA VAL A 51 -8.83 -0.63 -14.58
C VAL A 51 -7.39 -1.15 -14.47
N PRO A 52 -7.12 -2.40 -14.91
CA PRO A 52 -5.76 -2.93 -14.91
C PRO A 52 -4.81 -1.99 -15.65
N MET A 53 -3.59 -1.87 -15.15
CA MET A 53 -2.57 -1.02 -15.76
C MET A 53 -1.20 -1.65 -15.64
N GLU A 54 -0.35 -1.36 -16.63
CA GLU A 54 1.06 -1.66 -16.53
C GLU A 54 1.75 -0.61 -15.66
N PHE A 55 2.68 -1.06 -14.85
CA PHE A 55 3.47 -0.20 -13.97
C PHE A 55 4.91 -0.71 -13.94
N PRO A 56 5.93 0.16 -13.94
CA PRO A 56 7.31 -0.28 -13.90
C PRO A 56 7.57 -1.13 -12.65
N LYS A 57 8.46 -2.13 -12.79
CA LYS A 57 8.94 -2.88 -11.62
C LYS A 57 9.64 -1.91 -10.68
N LEU A 58 9.21 -1.92 -9.43
CA LEU A 58 9.81 -1.16 -8.35
C LEU A 58 10.33 -2.10 -7.28
N TYR A 59 11.47 -1.75 -6.70
CA TYR A 59 12.04 -2.45 -5.57
C TYR A 59 11.57 -1.74 -4.30
N THR A 60 10.82 -2.44 -3.46
CA THR A 60 10.02 -1.81 -2.40
C THR A 60 10.33 -2.38 -1.03
N ALA A 61 10.40 -1.50 -0.04
CA ALA A 61 10.46 -1.86 1.37
C ALA A 61 9.25 -1.25 2.09
N PHE A 62 8.67 -2.00 3.01
CA PHE A 62 7.66 -1.50 3.93
C PHE A 62 8.24 -1.30 5.32
N CYS A 63 7.80 -0.25 5.99
CA CYS A 63 8.13 0.05 7.37
C CYS A 63 6.87 0.47 8.13
N SER A 64 6.71 -0.02 9.36
CA SER A 64 5.60 0.34 10.22
C SER A 64 6.00 0.39 11.69
N THR A 65 5.24 1.17 12.44
CA THR A 65 5.23 1.16 13.90
C THR A 65 4.30 0.06 14.42
N SER A 66 4.26 -0.13 15.75
CA SER A 66 3.21 -0.94 16.40
C SER A 66 1.84 -0.25 16.44
N ASP A 67 1.77 1.04 16.14
CA ASP A 67 0.51 1.77 16.10
C ASP A 67 -0.40 1.26 14.98
N GLU A 68 -1.70 1.15 15.29
CA GLU A 68 -2.74 0.84 14.30
C GLU A 68 -3.51 2.10 13.91
N ALA A 69 -3.91 2.20 12.63
CA ALA A 69 -4.78 3.26 12.16
C ALA A 69 -6.24 2.79 12.15
N ASP A 70 -7.15 3.64 12.63
CA ASP A 70 -8.59 3.45 12.47
C ASP A 70 -9.02 4.16 11.19
N SER A 71 -9.25 3.39 10.13
CA SER A 71 -9.61 3.93 8.82
C SER A 71 -10.80 4.88 8.89
N GLY A 72 -11.83 4.56 9.66
CA GLY A 72 -13.03 5.40 9.78
C GLY A 72 -12.68 6.79 10.33
N LYS A 73 -11.93 6.83 11.45
CA LYS A 73 -11.49 8.10 12.05
C LYS A 73 -10.55 8.89 11.16
N VAL A 74 -9.69 8.22 10.40
CA VAL A 74 -8.79 8.89 9.45
C VAL A 74 -9.60 9.60 8.36
N TYR A 75 -10.63 8.96 7.82
CA TYR A 75 -11.55 9.60 6.87
C TYR A 75 -12.34 10.74 7.51
N GLU A 76 -12.88 10.57 8.73
CA GLU A 76 -13.58 11.64 9.46
C GLU A 76 -12.70 12.89 9.67
N VAL A 77 -11.44 12.70 10.04
CA VAL A 77 -10.49 13.81 10.19
C VAL A 77 -10.13 14.40 8.83
N TYR A 78 -9.96 13.57 7.80
CA TYR A 78 -9.69 14.04 6.44
C TYR A 78 -10.81 14.92 5.89
N ASP A 79 -12.07 14.60 6.16
CA ASP A 79 -13.22 15.43 5.73
C ASP A 79 -13.17 16.85 6.34
N ILE A 80 -12.46 17.03 7.46
CA ILE A 80 -12.25 18.31 8.12
C ILE A 80 -10.96 18.99 7.65
N THR A 81 -9.85 18.26 7.59
CA THR A 81 -8.53 18.82 7.32
C THR A 81 -8.20 18.93 5.84
N GLY A 82 -8.87 18.14 5.01
CA GLY A 82 -8.43 17.81 3.66
C GLY A 82 -7.05 17.15 3.67
N GLY A 83 -6.40 17.19 2.51
CA GLY A 83 -5.05 16.67 2.33
C GLY A 83 -4.43 17.09 1.02
N ALA A 84 -3.15 16.80 0.86
CA ALA A 84 -2.44 17.08 -0.37
C ALA A 84 -3.02 16.23 -1.52
N GLY A 85 -3.64 16.90 -2.49
CA GLY A 85 -3.97 16.26 -3.76
C GLY A 85 -2.70 15.94 -4.53
N GLY A 86 -2.69 14.80 -5.21
CA GLY A 86 -1.65 14.48 -6.17
C GLY A 86 -2.25 14.05 -7.51
N SER A 87 -1.37 13.77 -8.46
CA SER A 87 -1.73 13.41 -9.82
C SER A 87 -1.19 12.02 -10.12
N ILE A 88 -2.06 11.18 -10.65
CA ILE A 88 -1.74 9.82 -11.05
C ILE A 88 -0.79 9.86 -12.25
N GLU A 89 -0.93 10.86 -13.11
CA GLU A 89 -0.05 11.15 -14.24
C GLU A 89 1.36 11.45 -13.74
N LYS A 90 1.51 12.36 -12.76
CA LYS A 90 2.81 12.63 -12.13
C LYS A 90 3.41 11.39 -11.43
N PHE A 91 2.58 10.57 -10.80
CA PHE A 91 3.07 9.32 -10.22
C PHE A 91 3.58 8.35 -11.30
N LYS A 92 2.90 8.27 -12.45
CA LYS A 92 3.33 7.44 -13.58
C LYS A 92 4.60 7.95 -14.25
N GLU A 93 4.76 9.26 -14.37
CA GLU A 93 5.88 9.90 -15.07
C GLU A 93 7.11 10.05 -14.18
N ASP A 94 6.94 10.57 -12.96
CA ASP A 94 8.04 10.97 -12.07
C ASP A 94 8.24 10.04 -10.87
N LEU A 95 7.39 8.99 -10.75
CA LEU A 95 7.33 8.10 -9.60
C LEU A 95 7.21 8.88 -8.28
N LEU A 96 6.49 10.00 -8.30
CA LEU A 96 6.28 10.84 -7.13
C LEU A 96 4.98 10.44 -6.42
N PRO A 97 5.05 9.66 -5.33
CA PRO A 97 3.85 9.16 -4.69
C PRO A 97 3.21 10.24 -3.81
N PHE A 98 1.92 10.09 -3.54
CA PHE A 98 1.18 10.94 -2.63
C PHE A 98 0.09 10.14 -1.92
N ASN A 99 -0.32 10.62 -0.75
CA ASN A 99 -1.47 10.10 -0.05
C ASN A 99 -2.18 11.24 0.69
N SER A 100 -3.38 11.58 0.24
CA SER A 100 -4.18 12.66 0.82
C SER A 100 -4.56 12.40 2.28
N LEU A 101 -4.60 11.13 2.72
CA LEU A 101 -4.98 10.75 4.09
C LEU A 101 -3.85 10.93 5.10
N GLU A 102 -2.61 11.17 4.67
CA GLU A 102 -1.45 11.18 5.57
C GLU A 102 -1.56 12.28 6.62
N VAL A 103 -2.00 13.48 6.25
CA VAL A 103 -2.17 14.59 7.20
C VAL A 103 -3.14 14.21 8.32
N ALA A 104 -4.27 13.59 7.97
CA ALA A 104 -5.27 13.15 8.93
C ALA A 104 -4.76 12.00 9.81
N ALA A 105 -4.09 11.01 9.22
CA ALA A 105 -3.51 9.88 9.95
C ALA A 105 -2.44 10.34 10.95
N VAL A 106 -1.56 11.26 10.55
CA VAL A 106 -0.53 11.84 11.41
C VAL A 106 -1.13 12.70 12.52
N ALA A 107 -2.20 13.44 12.25
CA ALA A 107 -2.90 14.23 13.26
C ALA A 107 -3.47 13.33 14.38
N LEU A 108 -4.01 12.15 14.00
CA LEU A 108 -4.52 11.17 14.97
C LEU A 108 -3.39 10.41 15.68
N LYS A 109 -2.34 10.03 14.95
CA LYS A 109 -1.23 9.24 15.47
C LYS A 109 0.11 9.75 14.93
N PRO A 110 0.72 10.76 15.58
CA PRO A 110 2.00 11.31 15.14
C PRO A 110 3.15 10.30 15.12
N GLY A 111 3.05 9.23 15.93
CA GLY A 111 4.05 8.16 16.03
C GLY A 111 4.37 7.46 14.71
N ILE A 112 3.38 7.38 13.80
CA ILE A 112 3.54 6.70 12.51
C ILE A 112 4.62 7.35 11.63
N LEU A 113 4.94 8.64 11.86
CA LEU A 113 6.02 9.34 11.16
C LEU A 113 7.42 8.73 11.43
N SER A 114 7.58 7.97 12.51
CA SER A 114 8.83 7.26 12.78
C SER A 114 9.19 6.30 11.64
N ALA A 115 8.19 5.63 11.06
CA ALA A 115 8.39 4.73 9.91
C ALA A 115 8.80 5.50 8.65
N ARG A 116 8.13 6.62 8.35
CA ARG A 116 8.49 7.51 7.23
C ARG A 116 9.93 8.01 7.34
N ARG A 117 10.32 8.47 8.54
CA ARG A 117 11.67 8.94 8.82
C ARG A 117 12.69 7.83 8.67
N ALA A 118 12.40 6.62 9.18
CA ALA A 118 13.31 5.49 9.02
C ALA A 118 13.60 5.15 7.56
N LEU A 119 12.58 5.14 6.68
CA LEU A 119 12.76 4.95 5.24
C LEU A 119 13.59 6.08 4.61
N THR A 120 13.30 7.33 4.96
CA THR A 120 14.03 8.50 4.43
C THR A 120 15.49 8.49 4.87
N ASP A 121 15.74 8.23 6.16
CA ASP A 121 17.08 8.15 6.76
C ASP A 121 17.88 6.98 6.18
N ALA A 122 17.20 5.91 5.74
CA ALA A 122 17.80 4.78 5.05
C ALA A 122 18.16 5.07 3.58
N GLY A 123 17.73 6.22 3.03
CA GLY A 123 18.05 6.65 1.67
C GLY A 123 16.93 6.49 0.65
N TYR A 124 15.72 6.10 1.05
CA TYR A 124 14.57 6.09 0.13
C TYR A 124 14.09 7.52 -0.13
N GLU A 125 14.15 7.96 -1.38
CA GLU A 125 13.66 9.30 -1.78
C GLU A 125 12.16 9.33 -2.08
N ARG A 126 11.58 8.18 -2.44
CA ARG A 126 10.16 8.03 -2.74
C ARG A 126 9.52 7.24 -1.63
N VAL A 127 8.89 7.95 -0.69
CA VAL A 127 8.26 7.39 0.50
C VAL A 127 6.83 7.90 0.61
N VAL A 128 5.89 7.00 0.87
CA VAL A 128 4.46 7.33 1.01
C VAL A 128 3.78 6.41 2.01
N MET A 129 2.79 6.94 2.73
CA MET A 129 1.91 6.15 3.59
C MET A 129 1.02 5.22 2.76
N THR A 130 0.83 3.97 3.19
CA THR A 130 -0.10 3.04 2.53
C THR A 130 -1.50 3.14 3.12
N GLY A 131 -2.52 3.35 2.29
CA GLY A 131 -3.92 3.40 2.72
C GLY A 131 -4.17 4.52 3.74
N SER A 132 -4.87 4.22 4.83
CA SER A 132 -5.09 5.13 5.97
C SER A 132 -3.96 5.07 7.02
N GLY A 133 -2.88 4.33 6.75
CA GLY A 133 -1.79 4.07 7.69
C GLY A 133 -1.94 2.72 8.42
N ALA A 134 -1.07 2.38 9.38
CA ALA A 134 0.06 3.16 9.90
C ALA A 134 1.40 2.88 9.18
N GLY A 135 1.38 2.11 8.10
CA GLY A 135 2.55 1.72 7.35
C GLY A 135 2.99 2.73 6.29
N TYR A 136 4.28 2.70 5.97
CA TYR A 136 4.88 3.45 4.87
C TYR A 136 5.63 2.50 3.96
N ILE A 137 5.62 2.80 2.66
CA ILE A 137 6.47 2.16 1.67
C ILE A 137 7.52 3.15 1.20
N GLY A 138 8.75 2.66 1.02
CA GLY A 138 9.81 3.31 0.28
C GLY A 138 10.17 2.47 -0.94
N PHE A 139 10.47 3.09 -2.07
CA PHE A 139 10.84 2.33 -3.26
C PHE A 139 11.90 3.01 -4.13
N THR A 140 12.59 2.20 -4.93
CA THR A 140 13.57 2.62 -5.95
C THR A 140 13.27 1.94 -7.29
N ALA A 141 13.76 2.53 -8.37
CA ALA A 141 13.64 1.96 -9.71
C ALA A 141 14.69 0.86 -9.97
N ASP A 142 15.80 0.86 -9.23
CA ASP A 142 16.89 -0.09 -9.37
C ASP A 142 17.14 -0.89 -8.08
N GLU A 143 17.59 -2.13 -8.27
CA GLU A 143 17.84 -3.11 -7.21
C GLU A 143 19.03 -2.74 -6.32
N GLU A 144 20.07 -2.14 -6.89
CA GLU A 144 21.29 -1.82 -6.17
C GLU A 144 21.03 -0.76 -5.09
N SER A 145 20.31 0.31 -5.45
CA SER A 145 19.88 1.34 -4.52
C SER A 145 18.96 0.76 -3.45
N HIS A 146 18.00 -0.10 -3.82
CA HIS A 146 17.14 -0.78 -2.84
C HIS A 146 17.97 -1.61 -1.85
N ARG A 147 18.87 -2.48 -2.33
CA ARG A 147 19.69 -3.34 -1.46
C ARG A 147 20.53 -2.52 -0.48
N LYS A 148 21.13 -1.42 -0.96
CA LYS A 148 21.89 -0.49 -0.12
C LYS A 148 20.99 0.15 0.95
N ASN A 149 19.85 0.68 0.54
CA ASN A 149 18.92 1.39 1.42
C ASN A 149 18.28 0.43 2.44
N TYR A 150 17.87 -0.76 2.01
CA TYR A 150 17.28 -1.78 2.89
C TYR A 150 18.28 -2.26 3.95
N SER A 151 19.56 -2.43 3.57
CA SER A 151 20.64 -2.74 4.52
C SER A 151 20.80 -1.67 5.61
N ALA A 152 20.61 -0.39 5.27
CA ALA A 152 20.60 0.70 6.25
C ALA A 152 19.31 0.69 7.08
N LEU A 153 18.16 0.43 6.45
CA LEU A 153 16.85 0.35 7.10
C LEU A 153 16.81 -0.72 8.19
N ILE A 154 17.42 -1.90 7.98
CA ILE A 154 17.52 -2.96 8.99
C ILE A 154 18.11 -2.44 10.30
N LYS A 155 19.19 -1.67 10.23
CA LYS A 155 19.87 -1.12 11.42
C LYS A 155 18.99 -0.07 12.11
N ILE A 156 18.45 0.86 11.34
CA ILE A 156 17.58 1.94 11.83
C ILE A 156 16.31 1.36 12.48
N ALA A 157 15.70 0.36 11.86
CA ALA A 157 14.49 -0.27 12.35
C ALA A 157 14.73 -1.01 13.66
N ALA A 158 15.86 -1.72 13.80
CA ALA A 158 16.23 -2.40 15.03
C ALA A 158 16.42 -1.41 16.19
N GLU A 159 17.07 -0.27 15.94
CA GLU A 159 17.25 0.79 16.96
C GLU A 159 15.93 1.45 17.36
N ARG A 160 14.99 1.61 16.43
CA ARG A 160 13.72 2.31 16.64
C ARG A 160 12.55 1.40 16.99
N GLY A 161 12.77 0.09 17.06
CA GLY A 161 11.71 -0.91 17.32
C GLY A 161 10.64 -0.96 16.23
N LEU A 162 11.02 -0.77 14.97
CA LEU A 162 10.11 -0.75 13.82
C LEU A 162 10.03 -2.13 13.15
N LYS A 163 8.89 -2.43 12.53
CA LYS A 163 8.72 -3.62 11.68
C LYS A 163 9.04 -3.25 10.24
N ILE A 164 9.82 -4.09 9.56
CA ILE A 164 10.19 -3.90 8.16
C ILE A 164 9.99 -5.18 7.35
N TYR A 165 9.69 -5.02 6.06
CA TYR A 165 9.53 -6.11 5.11
C TYR A 165 10.17 -5.72 3.77
N ASP A 166 10.84 -6.67 3.14
CA ASP A 166 11.31 -6.59 1.77
C ASP A 166 10.37 -7.38 0.86
N PHE A 167 9.98 -6.81 -0.27
CA PHE A 167 9.13 -7.49 -1.25
C PHE A 167 9.89 -7.91 -2.51
N THR A 168 11.21 -7.75 -2.56
CA THR A 168 11.99 -8.10 -3.75
C THR A 168 12.31 -9.59 -3.87
N GLU A 169 12.05 -10.39 -2.82
CA GLU A 169 12.38 -11.82 -2.79
C GLU A 169 11.20 -12.78 -3.13
N VAL A 170 10.03 -12.28 -3.56
CA VAL A 170 8.85 -13.15 -3.80
C VAL A 170 8.86 -13.85 -5.18
N GLU A 171 10.01 -13.89 -5.86
CA GLU A 171 10.23 -14.74 -7.05
C GLU A 171 11.00 -16.01 -6.66
N ASN A 172 10.35 -16.94 -5.96
CA ASN A 172 10.68 -18.36 -6.00
C ASN A 172 9.42 -19.15 -5.63
N GLU A 173 8.98 -20.04 -6.52
CA GLU A 173 7.81 -20.94 -6.42
C GLU A 173 6.46 -20.36 -6.91
N ARG A 174 6.31 -20.29 -8.23
CA ARG A 174 5.02 -20.56 -8.90
C ARG A 174 5.22 -21.60 -9.99
#